data_AF-A0A832R5Z2-F1
#
_entry.id   AF-A0A832R5Z2-F1
#
_cell.length_a   1.000
_cell.length_b   1.000
_cell.length_c   1.000
_cell.angle_alpha   90.00
_cell.angle_beta   90.00
_cell.angle_gamma   90.00
#
_symmetry.space_group_name_H-M   'P 1'
#
loop_
_entity.id
_entity.type
_entity.pdbx_description
1 polymer ?
#
loop_
_entity_poly.entity_id
_entity_poly.type
_entity_poly.pdbx_seq_one_letter_code
_entity_poly.pdbx_strand_id
1 'polypeptide(L)'
;DLLPPSLVLAQAANESAWGTSRFALEANNYFGQWCYSEGCGIVPSRRGATATHEVRSFDSVEDSVAAYFMNLNTFSSYRDLRLIRESLRASSSPIDGISLAQGLQSYSERGEEYISELEDMIRYNDLLELDLQLTPLQQH
;
A
#
# COMPACT_ATOMS: atom_id res chain seq x y z
N ASP A 1 -12.91 2.63 3.20
CA ASP A 1 -13.15 1.21 2.88
C ASP A 1 -11.89 0.44 3.26
N LEU A 2 -12.00 -0.86 3.54
CA LEU A 2 -10.89 -1.67 4.03
C LEU A 2 -9.98 -2.13 2.88
N LEU A 3 -8.71 -2.34 3.21
CA LEU A 3 -7.75 -3.03 2.37
C LEU A 3 -7.36 -4.34 3.08
N PRO A 4 -7.20 -5.45 2.33
CA PRO A 4 -6.82 -6.74 2.89
C PRO A 4 -5.41 -6.67 3.51
N PRO A 5 -5.21 -7.16 4.75
CA PRO A 5 -3.91 -7.21 5.42
C PRO A 5 -2.79 -7.78 4.57
N SER A 6 -3.07 -8.80 3.76
CA SER A 6 -2.08 -9.42 2.88
C SER A 6 -1.46 -8.40 1.91
N LEU A 7 -2.28 -7.54 1.30
CA LEU A 7 -1.83 -6.48 0.41
C LEU A 7 -1.03 -5.42 1.17
N VAL A 8 -1.57 -4.97 2.32
CA VAL A 8 -0.95 -3.91 3.11
C VAL A 8 0.44 -4.33 3.58
N LEU A 9 0.58 -5.58 4.06
CA LEU A 9 1.85 -6.13 4.53
C LEU A 9 2.84 -6.36 3.39
N ALA A 10 2.38 -6.89 2.25
CA ALA A 10 3.25 -7.08 1.09
C ALA A 10 3.79 -5.74 0.56
N GLN A 11 2.93 -4.72 0.41
CA GLN A 11 3.37 -3.38 0.00
C GLN A 11 4.29 -2.76 1.05
N ALA A 12 3.94 -2.80 2.34
CA ALA A 12 4.80 -2.28 3.40
C ALA A 12 6.18 -2.93 3.37
N ALA A 13 6.26 -4.26 3.27
CA ALA A 13 7.52 -4.98 3.18
C ALA A 13 8.34 -4.60 1.93
N ASN A 14 7.69 -4.53 0.77
CA ASN A 14 8.35 -4.19 -0.49
C ASN A 14 8.90 -2.75 -0.46
N GLU A 15 8.07 -1.78 -0.12
CA GLU A 15 8.42 -0.35 -0.17
C GLU A 15 9.43 0.06 0.93
N SER A 16 9.47 -0.69 2.03
CA SER A 16 10.34 -0.37 3.18
C SER A 16 11.56 -1.27 3.34
N ALA A 17 11.85 -2.14 2.36
CA ALA A 17 12.88 -3.17 2.47
C ALA A 17 12.72 -3.97 3.78
N TRP A 18 11.53 -4.55 3.99
CA TRP A 18 11.16 -5.30 5.19
C TRP A 18 11.28 -4.48 6.48
N GLY A 19 10.92 -3.19 6.42
CA GLY A 19 10.97 -2.26 7.54
C GLY A 19 12.36 -1.72 7.88
N THR A 20 13.39 -2.06 7.10
CA THR A 20 14.78 -1.67 7.38
C THR A 20 15.21 -0.38 6.70
N SER A 21 14.37 0.18 5.81
CA SER A 21 14.70 1.42 5.13
C SER A 21 14.83 2.58 6.12
N ARG A 22 15.71 3.54 5.80
CA ARG A 22 15.88 4.76 6.60
C ARG A 22 14.57 5.51 6.80
N PHE A 23 13.71 5.55 5.79
CA PHE A 23 12.42 6.25 5.86
C PHE A 23 11.40 5.53 6.75
N ALA A 24 11.45 4.20 6.82
CA ALA A 24 10.63 3.44 7.76
C ALA A 24 11.11 3.69 9.20
N LEU A 25 12.42 3.60 9.44
CA LEU A 25 13.00 3.72 10.79
C LEU A 25 12.96 5.14 11.36
N GLU A 26 13.22 6.15 10.54
CA GLU A 26 13.34 7.55 11.01
C GLU A 26 12.03 8.35 10.84
N ALA A 27 11.14 7.93 9.95
CA ALA A 27 9.97 8.72 9.52
C ALA A 27 8.65 7.95 9.56
N ASN A 28 8.63 6.70 10.05
CA ASN A 28 7.46 5.82 10.03
C ASN A 28 6.83 5.65 8.63
N ASN A 29 7.59 5.87 7.56
CA ASN A 29 7.06 5.86 6.19
C ASN A 29 7.36 4.53 5.50
N TYR A 30 6.44 3.58 5.71
CA TYR A 30 6.54 2.22 5.18
C TYR A 30 6.09 2.08 3.72
N PHE A 31 5.43 3.10 3.17
CA PHE A 31 4.79 3.03 1.85
C PHE A 31 5.42 4.01 0.85
N GLY A 32 6.55 4.63 1.20
CA GLY A 32 7.26 5.58 0.35
C GLY A 32 6.43 6.82 0.01
N GLN A 33 5.55 7.29 0.91
CA GLN A 33 4.63 8.40 0.63
C GLN A 33 5.36 9.74 0.51
N TRP A 34 5.01 10.49 -0.54
CA TRP A 34 5.63 11.77 -0.87
C TRP A 34 4.84 12.92 -0.25
N CYS A 35 5.52 14.00 0.08
CA CYS A 35 4.90 15.26 0.44
C CYS A 35 5.64 16.42 -0.22
N TYR A 36 4.98 17.58 -0.36
CA TYR A 36 5.41 18.67 -1.25
C TYR A 36 5.54 20.02 -0.55
N SER A 37 5.50 20.02 0.79
CA SER A 37 5.77 21.21 1.61
C SER A 37 7.18 21.11 2.17
N GLU A 38 7.96 22.17 2.12
CA GLU A 38 9.32 22.14 2.68
C GLU A 38 9.29 21.77 4.17
N GLY A 39 10.10 20.77 4.55
CA GLY A 39 10.18 20.27 5.93
C GLY A 39 9.04 19.32 6.34
N CYS A 40 8.25 18.81 5.40
CA CYS A 40 7.22 17.81 5.67
C CYS A 40 7.77 16.39 5.89
N GLY A 41 9.05 16.17 5.61
CA GLY A 41 9.72 14.94 5.96
C GLY A 41 11.22 14.91 5.62
N ILE A 42 11.66 13.77 5.09
CA ILE A 42 13.06 13.50 4.83
C ILE A 42 13.38 13.78 3.37
N VAL A 43 14.35 14.66 3.12
CA VAL A 43 14.88 14.89 1.78
C VAL A 43 15.61 13.63 1.27
N PRO A 44 15.21 13.04 0.13
CA PRO A 44 15.92 11.91 -0.46
C PRO A 44 17.33 12.32 -0.91
N SER A 45 18.34 11.51 -0.58
CA SER A 45 19.74 11.79 -0.94
C SER A 45 20.01 11.81 -2.45
N ARG A 46 19.14 11.18 -3.25
CA ARG A 46 19.22 11.13 -4.72
C ARG A 46 18.11 11.94 -5.40
N ARG A 47 17.53 12.93 -4.71
CA ARG A 47 16.51 13.80 -5.29
C ARG A 47 17.09 14.58 -6.47
N GLY A 48 16.41 14.56 -7.62
CA GLY A 48 16.79 15.38 -8.77
C GLY A 48 16.80 16.87 -8.41
N ALA A 49 17.65 17.66 -9.05
CA ALA A 49 17.86 19.07 -8.68
C ALA A 49 16.60 19.94 -8.75
N THR A 50 15.60 19.55 -9.55
CA THR A 50 14.33 20.27 -9.74
C THR A 50 13.18 19.71 -8.91
N ALA A 51 13.37 18.58 -8.24
CA ALA A 51 12.33 17.95 -7.45
C ALA A 51 12.17 18.64 -6.09
N THR A 52 10.93 19.00 -5.75
CA THR A 52 10.59 19.68 -4.49
C THR A 52 9.98 18.76 -3.44
N HIS A 53 9.72 17.49 -3.79
CA HIS A 53 9.15 16.52 -2.88
C HIS A 53 10.13 16.11 -1.77
N GLU A 54 9.57 15.63 -0.67
CA GLU A 54 10.24 14.94 0.42
C GLU A 54 9.53 13.60 0.68
N VAL A 55 10.21 12.66 1.33
CA VAL A 55 9.56 11.46 1.85
C VAL A 55 8.90 11.83 3.17
N ARG A 56 7.57 11.80 3.19
CA ARG A 56 6.76 12.28 4.32
C ARG A 56 7.21 11.64 5.63
N SER A 57 7.30 12.43 6.69
CA SER A 57 7.45 11.92 8.05
C SER A 57 6.10 11.86 8.74
N PHE A 58 5.88 10.79 9.50
CA PHE A 58 4.67 10.56 10.26
C PHE A 58 4.99 10.45 11.75
N ASP A 59 4.12 11.00 12.57
CA ASP A 59 4.26 10.96 14.04
C ASP A 59 4.15 9.52 14.56
N SER A 60 3.44 8.65 13.83
CA SER A 60 3.23 7.25 14.18
C SER A 60 3.14 6.34 12.94
N VAL A 61 3.25 5.02 13.16
CA VAL A 61 3.03 4.02 12.11
C VAL A 61 1.56 4.05 11.66
N GLU A 62 0.65 4.26 12.60
CA GLU A 62 -0.79 4.36 12.38
C GLU A 62 -1.13 5.50 11.41
N ASP A 63 -0.48 6.67 11.56
CA ASP A 63 -0.69 7.81 10.66
C ASP A 63 -0.23 7.52 9.23
N SER A 64 0.89 6.79 9.10
CA SER A 64 1.42 6.34 7.82
C SER A 64 0.46 5.37 7.13
N VAL A 65 -0.05 4.39 7.86
CA VAL A 65 -1.08 3.45 7.39
C VAL A 65 -2.36 4.19 7.01
N ALA A 66 -2.85 5.12 7.83
CA ALA A 66 -4.06 5.89 7.55
C ALA A 66 -3.93 6.73 6.27
N ALA A 67 -2.78 7.37 6.05
CA ALA A 67 -2.52 8.14 4.83
C ALA A 67 -2.43 7.24 3.59
N TYR A 68 -1.78 6.09 3.70
CA TYR A 68 -1.72 5.10 2.61
C TYR A 68 -3.11 4.55 2.26
N PHE A 69 -3.93 4.22 3.27
CA PHE A 69 -5.32 3.79 3.08
C PHE A 69 -6.13 4.90 2.40
N MET A 70 -5.98 6.15 2.83
CA MET A 70 -6.66 7.28 2.22
C MET A 70 -6.30 7.41 0.74
N ASN A 71 -5.02 7.31 0.40
CA ASN A 71 -4.53 7.39 -0.97
C ASN A 71 -5.22 6.36 -1.89
N LEU A 72 -5.12 5.07 -1.56
CA LEU A 72 -5.71 3.99 -2.38
C LEU A 72 -7.25 4.09 -2.46
N ASN A 73 -7.90 4.56 -1.40
CA ASN A 73 -9.34 4.67 -1.35
C ASN A 73 -9.92 5.92 -2.04
N THR A 74 -9.11 6.93 -2.36
CA THR A 74 -9.65 8.21 -2.86
C THR A 74 -9.04 8.68 -4.17
N PHE A 75 -7.77 8.42 -4.43
CA PHE A 75 -7.10 8.99 -5.60
C PHE A 75 -7.58 8.34 -6.91
N SER A 76 -7.64 9.12 -7.99
CA SER A 76 -8.18 8.67 -9.28
C SER A 76 -7.34 7.57 -9.92
N SER A 77 -6.01 7.57 -9.67
CA SER A 77 -5.07 6.54 -10.13
C SER A 77 -5.39 5.14 -9.63
N TYR A 78 -6.09 5.02 -8.50
CA TYR A 78 -6.46 3.74 -7.89
C TYR A 78 -7.94 3.39 -8.08
N ARG A 79 -8.57 3.97 -9.11
CA ARG A 79 -9.96 3.67 -9.45
C ARG A 79 -10.15 2.19 -9.75
N ASP A 80 -9.21 1.56 -10.46
CA ASP A 80 -9.33 0.16 -10.87
C ASP A 80 -9.30 -0.78 -9.67
N LEU A 81 -8.43 -0.55 -8.68
CA LEU A 81 -8.47 -1.25 -7.40
C LEU A 81 -9.86 -1.17 -6.75
N ARG A 82 -10.48 0.01 -6.74
CA ARG A 82 -11.82 0.19 -6.15
C ARG A 82 -12.91 -0.51 -6.96
N LEU A 83 -12.80 -0.53 -8.29
CA LEU A 83 -13.73 -1.24 -9.17
C LEU A 83 -13.63 -2.76 -9.00
N ILE A 84 -12.41 -3.30 -8.90
CA ILE A 84 -12.18 -4.72 -8.61
C ILE A 84 -12.80 -5.08 -7.25
N ARG A 85 -12.52 -4.29 -6.21
CA ARG A 85 -13.10 -4.50 -4.88
C ARG A 85 -14.62 -4.49 -4.90
N GLU A 86 -15.24 -3.56 -5.62
CA GLU A 86 -16.69 -3.47 -5.75
C GLU A 86 -17.28 -4.67 -6.52
N SER A 87 -16.61 -5.11 -7.59
CA SER A 87 -17.01 -6.30 -8.35
C SER A 87 -17.01 -7.56 -7.48
N LEU A 88 -15.92 -7.78 -6.72
CA LEU A 88 -15.79 -8.92 -5.80
C LEU A 88 -16.88 -8.89 -4.72
N ARG A 89 -17.17 -7.72 -4.17
CA ARG A 89 -18.26 -7.53 -3.20
C ARG A 89 -19.61 -7.87 -3.81
N ALA A 90 -19.89 -7.38 -5.02
CA ALA A 90 -21.15 -7.64 -5.72
C ALA A 90 -21.34 -9.13 -6.04
N SER A 91 -20.25 -9.87 -6.30
CA SER A 91 -20.28 -11.31 -6.54
C SER A 91 -20.18 -12.17 -5.27
N SER A 92 -20.12 -11.56 -4.08
CA SER A 92 -19.83 -12.27 -2.81
C SER A 92 -18.54 -13.10 -2.85
N SER A 93 -17.56 -12.67 -3.64
CA SER A 93 -16.22 -13.25 -3.70
C SER A 93 -15.35 -12.68 -2.57
N PRO A 94 -14.34 -13.43 -2.10
CA PRO A 94 -13.33 -12.89 -1.18
C PRO A 94 -12.67 -11.63 -1.76
N ILE A 95 -12.50 -10.62 -0.92
CA ILE A 95 -11.70 -9.43 -1.23
C ILE A 95 -10.32 -9.68 -0.61
N ASP A 96 -9.40 -10.21 -1.41
CA ASP A 96 -8.04 -10.56 -0.98
C ASP A 96 -6.97 -9.68 -1.63
N GLY A 97 -5.75 -9.77 -1.11
CA GLY A 97 -4.66 -8.92 -1.57
C GLY A 97 -4.19 -9.20 -2.99
N ILE A 98 -4.24 -10.46 -3.44
CA ILE A 98 -3.88 -10.82 -4.83
C ILE A 98 -4.84 -10.14 -5.81
N SER A 99 -6.14 -10.23 -5.54
CA SER A 99 -7.16 -9.65 -6.39
C SER A 99 -7.05 -8.13 -6.44
N LEU A 100 -6.83 -7.47 -5.29
CA LEU A 100 -6.70 -6.01 -5.26
C LEU A 100 -5.36 -5.51 -5.82
N ALA A 101 -4.29 -6.30 -5.78
CA ALA A 101 -3.01 -5.95 -6.38
C ALA A 101 -3.13 -5.68 -7.89
N GLN A 102 -4.04 -6.38 -8.57
CA GLN A 102 -4.34 -6.18 -10.00
C GLN A 102 -4.87 -4.78 -10.34
N GLY A 103 -5.23 -3.96 -9.34
CA GLY A 103 -5.64 -2.56 -9.55
C GLY A 103 -4.54 -1.53 -9.25
N LEU A 104 -3.29 -1.98 -9.03
CA LEU A 104 -2.16 -1.14 -8.63
C LEU A 104 -1.20 -0.77 -9.77
N GLN A 105 -1.60 -0.87 -11.03
CA GLN A 105 -0.73 -0.53 -12.18
C GLN A 105 -0.12 0.88 -12.04
N SER A 106 -0.89 1.84 -11.54
CA SER A 106 -0.44 3.23 -11.36
C SER A 106 0.37 3.46 -10.08
N TYR A 107 0.58 2.43 -9.24
CA TYR A 107 1.34 2.57 -8.00
C TYR A 107 2.86 2.64 -8.26
N SER A 108 3.33 1.93 -9.28
CA SER A 108 4.74 1.81 -9.63
C SER A 108 4.94 2.01 -11.12
N GLU A 109 6.04 2.67 -11.51
CA GLU A 109 6.46 2.80 -12.91
C GLU A 109 6.72 1.43 -13.57
N ARG A 110 6.95 0.39 -12.76
CA ARG A 110 7.13 -1.00 -13.21
C ARG A 110 5.81 -1.68 -13.62
N GLY A 111 4.65 -1.10 -13.29
CA GLY A 111 3.33 -1.60 -13.71
C GLY A 111 3.10 -3.07 -13.34
N GLU A 112 2.87 -3.91 -14.35
CA GLU A 112 2.56 -5.35 -14.16
C GLU A 112 3.68 -6.13 -13.45
N GLU A 113 4.95 -5.75 -13.63
CA GLU A 113 6.06 -6.43 -12.93
C GLU A 113 5.95 -6.21 -11.41
N TYR A 114 5.54 -5.01 -11.00
CA TYR A 114 5.29 -4.70 -9.60
C TYR A 114 4.14 -5.53 -9.03
N ILE A 115 3.07 -5.71 -9.81
CA ILE A 115 1.92 -6.52 -9.41
C ILE A 115 2.35 -7.98 -9.20
N SER A 116 3.10 -8.55 -10.15
CA SER A 116 3.64 -9.91 -10.03
C SER A 116 4.49 -10.08 -8.77
N GLU A 117 5.34 -9.11 -8.46
CA GLU A 117 6.19 -9.15 -7.25
C GLU A 117 5.34 -9.13 -5.97
N LEU A 118 4.30 -8.29 -5.91
CA LEU A 118 3.38 -8.28 -4.76
C LEU A 118 2.64 -9.62 -4.62
N GLU A 119 2.14 -10.19 -5.71
CA GLU A 119 1.47 -11.48 -5.66
C GLU A 119 2.40 -12.59 -5.19
N ASP A 120 3.65 -12.60 -5.65
CA ASP A 120 4.67 -13.56 -5.23
C ASP A 120 5.04 -13.40 -3.76
N MET A 121 5.18 -12.15 -3.27
CA MET A 121 5.39 -11.89 -1.85
C MET A 121 4.20 -12.37 -1.00
N ILE A 122 2.97 -12.14 -1.44
CA ILE A 122 1.76 -12.59 -0.73
C ILE A 122 1.72 -14.12 -0.64
N ARG A 123 2.02 -14.81 -1.75
CA ARG A 123 2.04 -16.28 -1.78
C ARG A 123 3.19 -16.87 -0.98
N TYR A 124 4.40 -16.35 -1.15
CA TYR A 124 5.61 -16.90 -0.52
C TYR A 124 5.58 -16.77 1.01
N ASN A 125 4.95 -15.70 1.52
CA ASN A 125 4.86 -15.43 2.95
C ASN A 125 3.50 -15.84 3.56
N ASP A 126 2.67 -16.60 2.82
CA ASP A 126 1.36 -17.09 3.26
C ASP A 126 0.43 -15.97 3.81
N LEU A 127 0.52 -14.76 3.25
CA LEU A 127 -0.15 -13.59 3.84
C LEU A 127 -1.67 -13.62 3.66
N LEU A 128 -2.20 -14.40 2.72
CA LEU A 128 -3.65 -14.51 2.48
C LEU A 128 -4.42 -15.00 3.72
N GLU A 129 -3.79 -15.78 4.60
CA GLU A 129 -4.43 -16.27 5.81
C GLU A 129 -4.85 -15.14 6.76
N LEU A 130 -4.18 -13.98 6.65
CA LEU A 130 -4.46 -12.79 7.45
C LEU A 130 -5.70 -12.03 6.96
N ASP A 131 -6.12 -12.23 5.71
CA ASP A 131 -7.33 -11.61 5.15
C ASP A 131 -8.59 -12.24 5.73
N LEU A 132 -8.52 -13.54 6.03
CA LEU A 132 -9.64 -14.33 6.59
C LEU A 132 -9.98 -13.93 8.03
N GLN A 133 -9.08 -13.23 8.73
CA GLN A 133 -9.31 -12.78 10.11
C GLN A 133 -10.15 -11.50 10.20
N LEU A 134 -10.45 -10.86 9.05
CA LEU A 134 -11.23 -9.62 8.98
C LEU A 134 -12.66 -9.80 8.47
N THR A 135 -13.07 -11.02 8.09
CA THR A 135 -14.50 -11.27 7.88
C THR A 135 -15.20 -11.07 9.21
N PRO A 136 -16.17 -10.14 9.33
CA PRO A 136 -17.06 -10.17 10.47
C PRO A 136 -17.62 -11.59 10.52
N LEU A 137 -17.56 -12.21 11.69
CA LEU A 137 -18.37 -13.40 11.99
C LEU A 137 -19.70 -13.21 11.29
N GLN A 138 -19.98 -14.07 10.30
CA GLN A 138 -21.28 -14.08 9.65
C GLN A 138 -22.30 -14.10 10.78
N GLN A 139 -23.02 -12.98 10.93
CA GLN A 139 -24.12 -12.89 11.87
C GLN A 139 -25.16 -13.87 11.36
N HIS A 140 -25.16 -15.07 11.96
CA HIS A 140 -26.28 -16.00 11.92
C HIS A 140 -27.47 -15.40 12.68
#